data_AF-A0AAD4MSR7-F1
#
_entry.id   AF-A0AAD4MSR7-F1
#
_cell.length_a   1.000
_cell.length_b   1.000
_cell.length_c   1.000
_cell.angle_alpha   90.00
_cell.angle_beta   90.00
_cell.angle_gamma   90.00
#
_symmetry.space_group_name_H-M   'P 1'
#
loop_
_entity.id
_entity.type
_entity.pdbx_description
1 polymer ?
#
loop_
_entity_poly.entity_id
_entity_poly.type
_entity_poly.pdbx_seq_one_letter_code
_entity_poly.pdbx_strand_id
1 'polypeptide(L)'
;MKYFRDNYMTKGAVMELIERKMPKMVISDEKIDKEIVRMQGYFISPLAEYAPELFEQRNVTVATWLGIFPKKNSPGTNRPLIVNLAATGDHSYIWRQTSMANRLAEEGVSTILLENPFYGTRKPKGKISHLYKNI
;
A
#
# COMPACT_ATOMS: atom_id res chain seq x y z
N MET A 1 20.63 -5.23 -11.37
CA MET A 1 19.53 -4.35 -11.82
C MET A 1 19.14 -4.54 -13.29
N LYS A 2 20.10 -4.60 -14.24
CA LYS A 2 19.80 -4.86 -15.67
C LYS A 2 18.97 -6.14 -15.89
N TYR A 3 19.37 -7.26 -15.30
CA TYR A 3 18.61 -8.52 -15.36
C TYR A 3 17.17 -8.38 -14.85
N PHE A 4 16.97 -7.67 -13.72
CA PHE A 4 15.62 -7.48 -13.17
C PHE A 4 14.74 -6.62 -14.10
N ARG A 5 15.31 -5.53 -14.63
CA ARG A 5 14.62 -4.64 -15.56
C ARG A 5 14.24 -5.37 -16.86
N ASP A 6 15.15 -6.16 -17.40
CA ASP A 6 14.98 -6.81 -18.69
C ASP A 6 13.99 -8.00 -18.62
N ASN A 7 13.94 -8.71 -17.48
CA ASN A 7 13.10 -9.90 -17.33
C ASN A 7 11.76 -9.65 -16.62
N TYR A 8 11.68 -8.66 -15.73
CA TYR A 8 10.49 -8.45 -14.89
C TYR A 8 9.78 -7.13 -15.17
N MET A 9 10.49 -6.03 -15.42
CA MET A 9 9.87 -4.69 -15.56
C MET A 9 9.23 -4.41 -16.92
N THR A 10 9.27 -5.37 -17.86
CA THR A 10 8.49 -5.27 -19.09
C THR A 10 6.99 -5.40 -18.73
N LYS A 11 6.15 -4.55 -19.31
CA LYS A 11 4.72 -4.39 -18.92
C LYS A 11 3.92 -5.70 -18.87
N GLY A 12 4.32 -6.74 -19.60
CA GLY A 12 3.65 -8.05 -19.59
C GLY A 12 4.04 -8.95 -18.42
N ALA A 13 5.33 -9.01 -18.08
CA ALA A 13 5.82 -9.94 -17.06
C ALA A 13 5.32 -9.55 -15.65
N VAL A 14 5.39 -8.26 -15.26
CA VAL A 14 4.88 -7.81 -13.94
C VAL A 14 3.40 -8.16 -13.75
N MET A 15 2.58 -7.92 -14.76
CA MET A 15 1.14 -8.14 -14.66
C MET A 15 0.82 -9.63 -14.52
N GLU A 16 1.47 -10.47 -15.34
CA GLU A 16 1.35 -11.93 -15.24
C GLU A 16 1.76 -12.44 -13.85
N LEU A 17 2.83 -11.87 -13.28
CA LEU A 17 3.33 -12.23 -11.95
C LEU A 17 2.34 -11.84 -10.84
N ILE A 18 1.68 -10.69 -10.95
CA ILE A 18 0.65 -10.26 -10.00
C ILE A 18 -0.61 -11.12 -10.14
N GLU A 19 -1.05 -11.42 -11.36
CA GLU A 19 -2.23 -12.24 -11.62
C GLU A 19 -2.07 -13.68 -11.12
N ARG A 20 -0.87 -14.27 -11.29
CA ARG A 20 -0.56 -15.61 -10.78
C ARG A 20 -0.66 -15.69 -9.25
N LYS A 21 -0.38 -14.60 -8.55
CA LYS A 21 -0.41 -14.57 -7.08
C LYS A 21 -0.82 -13.20 -6.57
N MET A 22 -2.12 -12.98 -6.57
CA MET A 22 -2.73 -11.76 -6.02
C MET A 22 -2.36 -11.63 -4.53
N PRO A 23 -1.79 -10.48 -4.11
CA PRO A 23 -1.41 -10.29 -2.72
C PRO A 23 -2.65 -10.31 -1.83
N LYS A 24 -2.62 -11.15 -0.79
CA LYS A 24 -3.68 -11.21 0.20
C LYS A 24 -3.54 -10.04 1.17
N MET A 25 -4.56 -9.18 1.23
CA MET A 25 -4.62 -8.15 2.26
C MET A 25 -4.98 -8.77 3.61
N VAL A 26 -4.15 -8.52 4.60
CA VAL A 26 -4.35 -8.90 6.01
C VAL A 26 -4.84 -7.67 6.76
N ILE A 27 -5.93 -7.80 7.50
CA ILE A 27 -6.44 -6.77 8.40
C ILE A 27 -5.77 -6.97 9.76
N SER A 28 -5.12 -5.94 10.29
CA SER A 28 -4.42 -5.96 11.58
C SER A 28 -5.16 -5.21 12.68
N ASP A 29 -5.95 -4.20 12.32
CA ASP A 29 -6.74 -3.40 13.26
C ASP A 29 -8.02 -2.93 12.56
N GLU A 30 -9.13 -2.91 13.29
CA GLU A 30 -10.40 -2.38 12.81
C GLU A 30 -11.04 -1.53 13.90
N LYS A 31 -11.46 -0.32 13.53
CA LYS A 31 -12.12 0.64 14.42
C LYS A 31 -13.35 1.21 13.76
N ILE A 32 -14.45 1.19 14.49
CA ILE A 32 -15.71 1.77 14.04
C ILE A 32 -15.92 3.06 14.83
N ASP A 33 -16.08 4.16 14.11
CA ASP A 33 -16.34 5.48 14.67
C ASP A 33 -17.57 6.07 13.97
N LYS A 34 -18.66 6.20 14.71
CA LYS A 34 -19.98 6.62 14.20
C LYS A 34 -20.42 5.79 12.99
N GLU A 35 -20.34 6.40 11.81
CA GLU A 35 -20.73 5.87 10.50
C GLU A 35 -19.52 5.63 9.58
N ILE A 36 -18.31 5.55 10.14
CA ILE A 36 -17.07 5.28 9.41
C ILE A 36 -16.38 4.05 10.04
N VAL A 37 -15.99 3.11 9.19
CA VAL A 37 -15.14 1.97 9.54
C VAL A 37 -13.73 2.27 9.05
N ARG A 38 -12.76 2.20 9.96
CA ARG A 38 -11.34 2.35 9.68
C ARG A 38 -10.67 1.00 9.86
N MET A 39 -10.01 0.52 8.82
CA MET A 39 -9.26 -0.73 8.85
C MET A 39 -7.81 -0.44 8.52
N GLN A 40 -6.90 -0.96 9.33
CA GLN A 40 -5.49 -0.96 8.99
C GLN A 40 -5.05 -2.39 8.68
N GLY A 41 -4.12 -2.51 7.76
CA GLY A 41 -3.62 -3.81 7.37
C GLY A 41 -2.31 -3.73 6.62
N TYR A 42 -1.93 -4.90 6.12
CA TYR A 42 -0.75 -5.05 5.28
C TYR A 42 -0.91 -6.17 4.26
N PHE A 43 0.00 -6.22 3.30
CA PHE A 43 0.23 -7.37 2.44
C PHE A 43 1.73 -7.49 2.15
N ILE A 44 2.17 -8.68 1.74
CA ILE A 44 3.54 -8.85 1.25
C ILE A 44 3.62 -8.26 -0.15
N SER A 45 4.55 -7.34 -0.35
CA SER A 45 4.84 -6.73 -1.65
C SER A 45 5.11 -7.84 -2.66
N PRO A 46 4.41 -7.92 -3.81
CA PRO A 46 4.65 -8.94 -4.82
C PRO A 46 6.13 -8.99 -5.24
N LEU A 47 6.78 -7.82 -5.31
CA LEU A 47 8.19 -7.70 -5.64
C LEU A 47 9.11 -8.46 -4.66
N ALA A 48 8.73 -8.59 -3.38
CA ALA A 48 9.52 -9.30 -2.38
C ALA A 48 9.53 -10.81 -2.58
N GLU A 49 8.53 -11.35 -3.28
CA GLU A 49 8.49 -12.78 -3.60
C GLU A 49 9.33 -13.10 -4.83
N TYR A 50 9.37 -12.20 -5.82
CA TYR A 50 10.06 -12.41 -7.10
C TYR A 50 11.52 -11.95 -7.10
N ALA A 51 11.86 -10.99 -6.24
CA ALA A 51 13.21 -10.47 -6.13
C ALA A 51 13.57 -10.22 -4.65
N PRO A 52 13.57 -11.27 -3.79
CA PRO A 52 13.87 -11.14 -2.36
C PRO A 52 15.26 -10.54 -2.11
N GLU A 53 16.21 -10.75 -3.02
CA GLU A 53 17.58 -10.22 -2.96
C GLU A 53 17.65 -8.69 -3.04
N LEU A 54 16.60 -8.03 -3.53
CA LEU A 54 16.52 -6.56 -3.56
C LEU A 54 16.20 -5.96 -2.18
N PHE A 55 15.80 -6.79 -1.21
CA PHE A 55 15.32 -6.34 0.09
C PHE A 55 16.20 -6.87 1.21
N GLU A 56 17.11 -6.03 1.69
CA GLU A 56 17.98 -6.37 2.83
C GLU A 56 17.22 -6.52 4.15
N GLN A 57 16.06 -5.87 4.28
CA GLN A 57 15.28 -5.86 5.51
C GLN A 57 13.81 -6.20 5.27
N ARG A 58 13.28 -7.06 6.15
CA ARG A 58 11.90 -7.56 6.07
C ARG A 58 10.86 -6.44 6.07
N ASN A 59 11.07 -5.34 6.77
CA ASN A 59 10.07 -4.27 6.85
C ASN A 59 9.84 -3.57 5.50
N VAL A 60 10.81 -3.61 4.57
CA VAL A 60 10.64 -3.08 3.22
C VAL A 60 9.66 -3.93 2.40
N THR A 61 9.63 -5.24 2.68
CA THR A 61 8.81 -6.23 1.96
C THR A 61 7.32 -6.15 2.31
N VAL A 62 6.96 -5.51 3.42
CA VAL A 62 5.58 -5.43 3.91
C VAL A 62 4.97 -4.09 3.50
N ALA A 63 3.95 -4.11 2.65
CA ALA A 63 3.20 -2.91 2.28
C ALA A 63 2.03 -2.72 3.24
N THR A 64 1.99 -1.58 3.94
CA THR A 64 0.87 -1.26 4.84
C THR A 64 -0.17 -0.42 4.13
N TRP A 65 -1.42 -0.52 4.58
CA TRP A 65 -2.54 0.24 4.04
C TRP A 65 -3.50 0.68 5.16
N LEU A 66 -4.20 1.78 4.93
CA LEU A 66 -5.29 2.28 5.75
C LEU A 66 -6.55 2.42 4.89
N GLY A 67 -7.57 1.64 5.20
CA GLY A 67 -8.90 1.71 4.61
C GLY A 67 -9.84 2.56 5.45
N ILE A 68 -10.62 3.41 4.79
CA ILE A 68 -11.65 4.25 5.40
C ILE A 68 -12.93 4.04 4.59
N PHE A 69 -13.94 3.51 5.25
CA PHE A 69 -15.17 3.04 4.61
C PHE A 69 -16.39 3.66 5.30
N PRO A 70 -17.42 4.09 4.56
CA PRO A 70 -18.71 4.40 5.14
C PRO A 70 -19.37 3.12 5.71
N LYS A 71 -20.00 3.23 6.88
CA LYS A 71 -20.71 2.16 7.57
C LYS A 71 -22.05 1.81 6.93
N LYS A 72 -22.66 2.75 6.18
CA LYS A 72 -24.02 2.56 5.64
C LYS A 72 -24.07 1.44 4.59
N ASN A 73 -24.91 0.45 4.94
CA ASN A 73 -25.24 -0.74 4.19
C ASN A 73 -26.54 -0.52 3.42
N SER A 74 -26.45 -0.44 2.09
CA SER A 74 -27.54 -0.88 1.22
C SER A 74 -27.04 -2.12 0.48
N PRO A 75 -27.67 -3.30 0.65
CA PRO A 75 -27.40 -4.43 -0.22
C PRO A 75 -27.57 -3.99 -1.68
N GLY A 76 -26.54 -4.18 -2.51
CA GLY A 76 -26.60 -3.87 -3.95
C GLY A 76 -26.11 -2.47 -4.38
N THR A 77 -25.58 -1.62 -3.50
CA THR A 77 -24.92 -0.37 -3.93
C THR A 77 -23.45 -0.61 -4.26
N ASN A 78 -23.08 -0.33 -5.51
CA ASN A 78 -21.69 -0.29 -5.95
C ASN A 78 -20.97 0.83 -5.17
N ARG A 79 -20.10 0.48 -4.22
CA ARG A 79 -19.37 1.46 -3.41
C ARG A 79 -18.15 1.93 -4.21
N PRO A 80 -18.10 3.19 -4.66
CA PRO A 80 -16.89 3.68 -5.31
C PRO A 80 -15.73 3.56 -4.33
N LEU A 81 -14.61 3.01 -4.83
CA LEU A 81 -13.39 2.83 -4.08
C LEU A 81 -12.28 3.62 -4.78
N ILE A 82 -11.67 4.53 -4.03
CA ILE A 82 -10.47 5.24 -4.45
C ILE A 82 -9.26 4.55 -3.80
N VAL A 83 -8.32 4.11 -4.63
CA VAL A 83 -6.99 3.70 -4.17
C VAL A 83 -6.06 4.89 -4.36
N ASN A 84 -5.67 5.53 -3.26
CA ASN A 84 -4.80 6.70 -3.30
C ASN A 84 -3.35 6.29 -3.00
N LEU A 85 -2.51 6.42 -4.03
CA LEU A 85 -1.07 6.19 -3.97
C LEU A 85 -0.37 7.45 -3.47
N ALA A 86 0.55 7.28 -2.52
CA ALA A 86 1.24 8.39 -1.90
C ALA A 86 2.22 9.07 -2.86
N ALA A 87 2.34 10.39 -2.78
CA ALA A 87 3.35 11.12 -3.52
C ALA A 87 4.77 10.85 -2.97
N THR A 88 5.80 11.14 -3.75
CA THR A 88 7.20 11.09 -3.28
C THR A 88 7.37 11.99 -2.06
N GLY A 89 8.03 11.49 -1.00
CA GLY A 89 8.21 12.26 0.22
C GLY A 89 7.06 12.17 1.23
N ASP A 90 5.96 11.48 0.92
CA ASP A 90 4.91 11.24 1.91
C ASP A 90 5.32 10.10 2.87
N HIS A 91 5.42 10.44 4.14
CA HIS A 91 5.86 9.54 5.21
C HIS A 91 4.71 8.96 6.04
N SER A 92 3.45 9.38 5.82
CA SER A 92 2.33 8.93 6.65
C SER A 92 1.00 8.91 5.89
N TYR A 93 -0.08 8.59 6.59
CA TYR A 93 -1.44 8.72 6.04
C TYR A 93 -2.10 10.05 6.36
N ILE A 94 -1.56 10.80 7.32
CA ILE A 94 -2.28 11.87 8.03
C ILE A 94 -2.84 12.90 7.05
N TRP A 95 -2.00 13.41 6.14
CA TRP A 95 -2.45 14.44 5.19
C TRP A 95 -3.54 13.92 4.27
N ARG A 96 -3.33 12.78 3.61
CA ARG A 96 -4.32 12.15 2.69
C ARG A 96 -5.62 11.76 3.41
N GLN A 97 -5.51 11.35 4.68
CA GLN A 97 -6.64 11.00 5.51
C GLN A 97 -7.49 12.23 5.85
N THR A 98 -6.90 13.28 6.41
CA THR A 98 -7.64 14.43 6.96
C THR A 98 -8.17 15.36 5.87
N SER A 99 -7.44 15.50 4.77
CA SER A 99 -7.82 16.39 3.66
C SER A 99 -8.88 15.81 2.72
N MET A 100 -8.89 14.48 2.54
CA MET A 100 -9.58 13.84 1.44
C MET A 100 -10.38 12.62 1.92
N ALA A 101 -9.71 11.59 2.44
CA ALA A 101 -10.36 10.29 2.68
C ALA A 101 -11.51 10.35 3.70
N ASN A 102 -11.38 11.16 4.76
CA ASN A 102 -12.46 11.34 5.73
C ASN A 102 -13.70 11.99 5.09
N ARG A 103 -13.52 13.04 4.27
CA ARG A 103 -14.62 13.72 3.57
C ARG A 103 -15.29 12.82 2.54
N LEU A 104 -14.49 12.05 1.80
CA LEU A 104 -14.99 11.05 0.87
C LEU A 104 -15.86 10.00 1.56
N ALA A 105 -15.45 9.53 2.73
CA ALA A 105 -16.24 8.56 3.50
C ALA A 105 -17.58 9.15 3.97
N GLU A 106 -17.63 10.42 4.35
CA GLU A 106 -18.87 11.14 4.66
C GLU A 106 -19.80 11.25 3.44
N GLU A 107 -19.24 11.36 2.23
CA GLU A 107 -19.97 11.36 0.95
C GLU A 107 -20.28 9.94 0.43
N GLY A 108 -19.92 8.88 1.18
CA GLY A 108 -20.21 7.50 0.81
C GLY A 108 -19.17 6.84 -0.11
N VAL A 109 -18.00 7.45 -0.29
CA VAL A 109 -16.89 6.93 -1.09
C VAL A 109 -15.85 6.26 -0.19
N SER A 110 -15.52 5.01 -0.52
CA SER A 110 -14.48 4.26 0.19
C SER A 110 -13.10 4.68 -0.28
N THR A 111 -12.13 4.72 0.62
CA THR A 111 -10.73 5.03 0.26
C THR A 111 -9.79 4.01 0.87
N ILE A 112 -8.81 3.53 0.08
CA ILE A 112 -7.63 2.83 0.58
C ILE A 112 -6.42 3.74 0.35
N LEU A 113 -5.70 4.06 1.43
CA LEU A 113 -4.44 4.77 1.42
C LEU A 113 -3.31 3.76 1.52
N LEU A 114 -2.42 3.72 0.52
CA LEU A 114 -1.24 2.86 0.53
C LEU A 114 0.00 3.65 0.98
N GLU A 115 0.89 3.03 1.77
CA GLU A 115 2.20 3.62 2.10
C GLU A 115 3.23 3.33 1.00
N ASN A 116 4.06 4.34 0.70
CA ASN A 116 5.09 4.19 -0.30
C ASN A 116 6.21 3.22 0.14
N PRO A 117 6.80 2.47 -0.79
CA PRO A 117 8.01 1.69 -0.52
C PRO A 117 9.11 2.57 0.08
N PHE A 118 9.84 2.07 1.09
CA PHE A 118 10.93 2.77 1.77
C PHE A 118 10.55 4.01 2.61
N TYR A 119 9.27 4.35 2.72
CA TYR A 119 8.76 5.42 3.58
C TYR A 119 8.12 4.86 4.87
N GLY A 120 7.93 5.75 5.85
CA GLY A 120 7.33 5.47 7.17
C GLY A 120 7.73 4.11 7.74
N THR A 121 6.78 3.17 7.85
CA THR A 121 7.01 1.84 8.46
C THR A 121 7.90 0.93 7.61
N ARG A 122 7.99 1.21 6.31
CA ARG A 122 8.80 0.48 5.31
C ARG A 122 10.20 1.02 5.15
N LYS A 123 10.57 2.07 5.89
CA LYS A 123 11.93 2.64 5.88
C LYS A 123 12.93 1.65 6.52
N PRO A 124 14.01 1.24 5.83
CA PRO A 124 15.05 0.39 6.44
C PRO A 124 15.57 0.99 7.76
N LYS A 125 15.72 0.17 8.78
CA LYS A 125 16.25 0.56 10.10
C LYS A 125 17.79 0.49 10.07
N GLY A 126 18.47 1.55 10.54
CA GLY A 126 19.94 1.62 10.59
C GLY A 126 20.51 2.87 9.93
N LYS A 127 21.83 3.04 9.95
CA LYS A 127 22.50 4.15 9.26
C LYS A 127 22.27 4.00 7.75
N ILE A 128 21.48 4.90 7.17
CA ILE A 128 21.46 5.11 5.72
C ILE A 128 22.79 5.80 5.38
N SER A 129 23.86 5.02 5.21
CA SER A 129 25.10 5.56 4.68
C SER A 129 24.84 5.91 3.23
N HIS A 130 24.73 7.21 2.99
CA HIS A 130 24.68 7.93 1.72
C HIS A 130 25.05 7.08 0.48
N LEU A 131 24.12 7.04 -0.47
CA LEU A 131 24.17 6.27 -1.71
C LEU A 131 23.96 4.76 -1.52
N TYR A 132 23.03 4.24 -2.31
CA TYR A 132 23.18 2.98 -3.02
C TYR A 132 24.65 2.80 -3.44
N LYS A 133 25.46 2.19 -2.58
CA LYS A 133 26.82 1.80 -2.94
C LYS A 133 26.68 0.65 -3.92
N ASN A 134 26.77 0.98 -5.20
CA ASN A 134 26.88 0.09 -6.35
C ASN A 134 25.57 -0.53 -6.86
N ILE A 135 24.78 0.28 -7.56
CA ILE A 135 23.96 -0.19 -8.69
C ILE A 135 24.50 0.43 -9.96
#